data_AF-A0A2S6RAI9-F1
#
_entry.id   AF-A0A2S6RAI9-F1
#
_cell.length_a   1.000
_cell.length_b   1.000
_cell.length_c   1.000
_cell.angle_alpha   90.00
_cell.angle_beta   90.00
_cell.angle_gamma   90.00
#
_symmetry.space_group_name_H-M   'P 1'
#
loop_
_entity.id
_entity.type
_entity.pdbx_description
1 polymer ?
#
loop_
_entity_poly.entity_id
_entity_poly.type
_entity_poly.pdbx_seq_one_letter_code
_entity_poly.pdbx_strand_id
1 'polypeptide(L)' 'DTEGTLVDALGIRSEEGVALRATFIVDPHNIIQHVTVNNLNVGRNPTETLRILDALQTDELCPCNRPVGGDTI' A
#
# COMPACT_ATOMS: atom_id res chain seq x y z
N ASP A 1 -3.63 -16.83 -6.62
CA ASP A 1 -5.09 -16.75 -6.70
C ASP A 1 -5.52 -17.00 -8.13
N THR A 2 -5.63 -18.27 -8.54
CA THR A 2 -6.04 -18.63 -9.91
C THR A 2 -7.54 -18.46 -10.11
N GLU A 3 -8.32 -18.62 -9.04
CA GLU A 3 -9.78 -18.46 -9.02
C GLU A 3 -10.22 -16.99 -8.84
N GLY A 4 -9.29 -16.09 -8.51
CA GLY A 4 -9.58 -14.66 -8.30
C GLY A 4 -10.31 -14.33 -6.98
N THR A 5 -10.40 -15.30 -6.06
CA THR A 5 -11.05 -15.21 -4.74
C THR A 5 -10.43 -14.15 -3.83
N LEU A 6 -9.11 -13.98 -3.87
CA LEU A 6 -8.40 -12.98 -3.07
C LEU A 6 -8.61 -11.59 -3.64
N VAL A 7 -8.57 -11.46 -4.97
CA VAL A 7 -8.79 -10.19 -5.67
C VAL A 7 -10.21 -9.68 -5.41
N ASP A 8 -11.20 -10.58 -5.37
CA ASP A 8 -12.59 -10.27 -5.02
C ASP A 8 -12.74 -9.88 -3.54
N ALA A 9 -12.15 -10.67 -2.63
CA ALA A 9 -12.21 -10.37 -1.21
C ALA A 9 -11.56 -9.03 -0.85
N LEU A 10 -10.52 -8.63 -1.58
CA LEU A 10 -9.83 -7.35 -1.41
C LEU A 10 -10.45 -6.20 -2.21
N GLY A 11 -11.47 -6.45 -3.04
CA GLY A 11 -12.16 -5.43 -3.83
C GLY A 11 -11.28 -4.77 -4.91
N ILE A 12 -10.29 -5.49 -5.43
CA ILE A 12 -9.30 -4.96 -6.39
C ILE A 12 -9.41 -5.60 -7.78
N ARG A 13 -10.55 -6.21 -8.12
CA ARG A 13 -10.78 -6.75 -9.46
C ARG A 13 -11.15 -5.62 -10.43
N SER A 14 -10.46 -5.55 -11.56
CA SER A 14 -10.82 -4.65 -12.65
C SER A 14 -11.98 -5.22 -13.48
N GLU A 15 -12.60 -4.38 -14.31
CA GLU A 15 -13.64 -4.81 -15.26
C GLU A 15 -13.11 -5.83 -16.28
N GLU A 16 -11.80 -5.82 -16.56
CA GLU A 16 -11.11 -6.79 -17.43
C GLU A 16 -10.87 -8.15 -16.73
N GLY A 17 -11.33 -8.31 -15.49
CA GLY A 17 -11.24 -9.56 -14.73
C GLY A 17 -9.89 -9.81 -14.07
N VAL A 18 -8.96 -8.84 -14.12
CA VAL A 18 -7.60 -8.94 -13.57
C VAL A 18 -7.44 -8.09 -12.31
N ALA A 19 -6.38 -8.34 -11.53
CA ALA A 19 -6.09 -7.52 -10.36
C ALA A 19 -5.61 -6.12 -10.75
N LEU A 20 -6.18 -5.10 -10.12
CA LEU A 20 -5.61 -3.75 -10.08
C LEU A 20 -4.23 -3.78 -9.41
N ARG A 21 -3.44 -2.74 -9.65
CA ARG A 21 -2.08 -2.63 -9.09
C ARG A 21 -2.14 -2.11 -7.67
N ALA A 22 -2.59 -2.98 -6.76
CA ALA A 22 -2.69 -2.68 -5.35
C ALA A 22 -1.41 -3.02 -4.57
N THR A 23 -1.11 -2.22 -3.55
CA THR A 23 -0.08 -2.47 -2.55
C THR A 23 -0.72 -2.33 -1.17
N PHE A 24 -0.57 -3.35 -0.34
CA PHE A 24 -1.05 -3.40 1.04
C PHE A 24 0.16 -3.45 1.98
N ILE A 25 0.19 -2.61 3.00
CA ILE A 25 1.15 -2.73 4.12
C ILE A 25 0.36 -3.27 5.31
N VAL A 26 0.78 -4.44 5.79
CA VAL A 26 0.13 -5.18 6.87
C VAL A 26 1.11 -5.31 8.03
N ASP A 27 0.66 -5.00 9.23
CA ASP A 27 1.47 -5.09 10.43
C ASP A 27 1.56 -6.55 10.98
N PRO A 28 2.40 -6.81 11.99
CA PRO A 28 2.49 -8.13 12.63
C PRO A 28 1.20 -8.61 13.33
N HIS A 29 0.21 -7.73 13.53
CA HIS A 29 -1.09 -8.05 14.11
C HIS A 29 -2.15 -8.38 13.04
N ASN A 30 -1.75 -8.48 11.77
CA ASN A 30 -2.61 -8.71 10.60
C ASN A 30 -3.61 -7.57 10.34
N ILE A 31 -3.28 -6.34 10.76
CA ILE A 31 -4.07 -5.15 10.45
C ILE A 31 -3.45 -4.45 9.24
N ILE A 32 -4.31 -4.07 8.29
CA ILE A 32 -3.90 -3.27 7.13
C ILE A 32 -3.69 -1.84 7.60
N GLN A 33 -2.45 -1.37 7.55
CA GLN A 33 -2.07 -0.02 7.95
C GLN A 33 -2.13 0.97 6.80
N HIS A 34 -1.92 0.50 5.56
CA HIS A 34 -1.95 1.35 4.38
C HIS A 34 -2.30 0.57 3.11
N VAL A 35 -3.04 1.24 2.22
CA VAL A 35 -3.43 0.73 0.90
C VAL A 35 -3.21 1.80 -0.15
N THR A 36 -2.61 1.39 -1.27
CA THR A 36 -2.62 2.16 -2.51
C THR A 36 -3.11 1.29 -3.65
N VAL A 37 -4.01 1.81 -4.48
CA VAL A 37 -4.54 1.12 -5.65
C VAL A 37 -4.32 1.99 -6.88
N ASN A 38 -3.58 1.46 -7.85
CA ASN A 38 -3.38 2.09 -9.16
C ASN A 38 -4.14 1.34 -10.25
N ASN A 39 -4.63 2.08 -11.24
CA ASN A 39 -5.20 1.48 -12.45
C ASN A 39 -4.10 0.77 -13.27
N LEU A 40 -4.50 -0.10 -14.21
CA LEU A 40 -3.62 -0.99 -14.98
C LEU A 40 -2.53 -0.23 -15.75
N ASN A 41 -2.83 0.99 -16.20
CA ASN A 41 -1.92 1.83 -16.97
C ASN A 41 -0.96 2.67 -16.11
N VAL A 42 -1.11 2.68 -14.78
CA VAL A 42 -0.33 3.54 -13.89
C VAL A 42 0.67 2.69 -13.10
N GLY A 43 1.93 3.11 -13.12
CA GLY A 43 3.00 2.50 -12.33
C GLY A 43 2.86 2.79 -10.85
N ARG A 44 3.37 1.88 -10.01
CA ARG A 44 3.53 2.13 -8.57
C ARG A 44 4.84 2.90 -8.34
N ASN A 45 4.92 3.60 -7.20
CA ASN A 45 6.16 4.21 -6.74
C ASN A 45 6.72 3.41 -5.55
N PRO A 46 7.76 2.58 -5.73
CA PRO A 46 8.37 1.81 -4.63
C PRO A 46 8.93 2.71 -3.52
N THR A 47 9.49 3.88 -3.88
CA THR A 47 10.05 4.83 -2.92
C THR A 47 8.98 5.35 -1.98
N GLU A 48 7.76 5.60 -2.48
CA GLU A 48 6.64 6.02 -1.65
C GLU A 48 6.18 4.90 -0.70
N THR A 49 6.19 3.65 -1.18
CA THR A 49 5.87 2.50 -0.32
C THR A 49 6.85 2.39 0.85
N LEU A 50 8.15 2.56 0.59
CA LEU A 50 9.18 2.56 1.64
C LEU A 50 9.05 3.75 2.59
N ARG A 51 8.73 4.94 2.08
CA ARG A 51 8.49 6.14 2.88
C ARG A 51 7.34 5.96 3.87
N ILE A 52 6.25 5.35 3.41
CA ILE A 52 5.09 5.07 4.25
C ILE A 52 5.40 3.97 5.26
N LEU A 53 6.08 2.89 4.84
CA LEU A 53 6.52 1.83 5.75
C LEU A 53 7.40 2.39 6.87
N ASP A 54 8.38 3.23 6.53
CA ASP A 54 9.27 3.88 7.50
C ASP A 54 8.48 4.77 8.46
N ALA A 55 7.54 5.58 7.96
CA ALA A 55 6.65 6.38 8.80
C ALA A 55 5.81 5.54 9.77
N LEU A 56 5.22 4.44 9.30
CA LEU A 56 4.43 3.52 10.12
C LEU A 56 5.26 2.85 11.23
N GLN A 57 6.58 2.75 11.07
CA GLN A 57 7.47 2.17 12.08
C GLN A 57 7.90 3.17 13.16
N THR A 58 7.67 4.48 12.98
CA THR A 58 8.08 5.50 13.96
C THR A 58 7.15 5.62 15.15
N ASP A 59 5.90 5.15 15.06
CA ASP A 59 4.81 5.39 16.04
C ASP A 59 4.57 6.88 16.39
N GLU A 60 5.16 7.81 15.63
CA GLU A 60 5.11 9.25 15.85
C GLU A 60 4.47 10.00 14.67
N LEU A 61 4.11 11.27 14.90
CA LEU A 61 3.54 12.13 13.88
C LEU A 61 4.59 12.48 12.83
N CYS A 62 4.43 11.93 11.62
CA CYS A 62 5.28 12.24 10.49
C CYS A 62 4.73 13.43 9.68
N PRO A 63 5.55 14.45 9.34
CA PRO A 63 5.14 15.53 8.45
C PRO A 63 4.83 15.04 7.03
N CYS A 64 4.03 15.84 6.31
CA CYS A 64 3.80 15.63 4.88
C CYS A 64 5.13 15.61 4.10
N ASN A 65 5.26 14.69 3.15
CA ASN A 65 6.47 14.52 2.34
C ASN A 65 7.76 14.22 3.16
N ARG A 66 7.64 13.70 4.39
CA ARG A 66 8.80 13.23 5.16
C ARG A 66 9.60 12.21 4.33
N PRO A 67 10.90 12.45 4.04
CA PRO A 67 11.73 11.43 3.40
C PRO A 67 11.93 10.22 4.31
N VAL A 68 12.33 9.09 3.75
CA VAL A 68 12.73 7.92 4.55
C VAL A 68 13.85 8.34 5.52
N GLY A 69 13.65 8.11 6.82
CA GLY A 69 14.59 8.50 7.88
C GLY A 69 14.63 10.00 8.22
N GLY A 70 13.69 10.83 7.73
CA GLY A 70 13.56 12.23 8.14
C GLY A 70 13.01 12.42 9.56
N ASP A 71 12.98 13.66 10.05
CA ASP A 71 12.53 13.96 11.42
C ASP A 71 11.00 13.80 11.60
N THR A 72 10.61 13.39 12.81
CA THR A 72 9.22 13.32 13.31
C THR A 72 8.85 14.60 14.08
N ILE A 73 7.56 14.78 14.42
CA ILE A 73 7.02 15.93 15.16
C ILE A 73 6.61 15.53 16.57
#